data_AF-A0A9W5NZ32-F1
#
_entry.id   AF-A0A9W5NZ32-F1
#
_cell.length_a   1.000
_cell.length_b   1.000
_cell.length_c   1.000
_cell.angle_alpha   90.00
_cell.angle_beta   90.00
_cell.angle_gamma   90.00
#
_symmetry.space_group_name_H-M   'P 1'
#
loop_
_entity.id
_entity.type
_entity.pdbx_description
1 polymer ?
#
loop_
_entity_poly.entity_id
_entity_poly.type
_entity_poly.pdbx_seq_one_letter_code
_entity_poly.pdbx_strand_id
1 'polypeptide(L)' 'MSTSYISYLQKKIKKKQKILRKLTKLYGFTHPVVVAYSQELDPLVVLVMRYLSS' A
#
# COMPACT_ATOMS: atom_id res chain seq x y z
N MET A 1 -9.54 -14.15 8.59
CA MET A 1 -9.13 -12.86 9.17
C MET A 1 -10.35 -12.16 9.74
N SER A 2 -10.19 -11.37 10.81
CA SER A 2 -11.32 -10.58 11.32
C SER A 2 -11.57 -9.35 10.43
N THR A 3 -12.82 -8.93 10.36
CA THR A 3 -13.25 -7.69 9.67
C THR A 3 -12.51 -6.46 10.20
N SER A 4 -12.20 -6.42 11.50
CA SER A 4 -11.41 -5.37 12.15
C SER A 4 -9.97 -5.30 11.63
N TYR A 5 -9.33 -6.45 11.42
CA TYR A 5 -7.97 -6.53 10.91
C TYR A 5 -7.90 -6.08 9.44
N ILE A 6 -8.88 -6.44 8.62
CA ILE A 6 -8.99 -5.98 7.23
C ILE A 6 -9.23 -4.46 7.15
N SER A 7 -10.11 -3.93 8.00
CA SER A 7 -10.33 -2.48 8.10
C SER A 7 -9.04 -1.72 8.49
N TYR A 8 -8.27 -2.29 9.42
CA TYR A 8 -6.95 -1.76 9.78
C TYR A 8 -5.98 -1.77 8.59
N LEU A 9 -5.89 -2.88 7.86
CA LEU A 9 -5.03 -3.00 6.67
C LEU A 9 -5.43 -2.01 5.57
N GLN A 10 -6.72 -1.87 5.28
CA GLN A 10 -7.22 -0.90 4.31
C GLN A 10 -6.86 0.55 4.68
N LYS A 11 -6.97 0.91 5.96
CA LYS A 11 -6.53 2.22 6.46
C LYS A 11 -5.02 2.42 6.27
N LYS A 12 -4.22 1.40 6.57
CA LYS A 12 -2.75 1.42 6.41
C LYS A 12 -2.35 1.57 4.94
N ILE A 13 -3.00 0.83 4.03
CA ILE A 13 -2.79 0.94 2.58
C ILE A 13 -3.14 2.34 2.09
N LYS A 14 -4.31 2.89 2.44
CA LYS A 14 -4.70 4.25 2.06
C LYS A 14 -3.68 5.31 2.51
N LYS A 15 -3.18 5.20 3.74
CA LYS A 15 -2.15 6.12 4.25
C LYS A 15 -0.85 6.00 3.43
N LYS A 16 -0.35 4.78 3.22
CA LYS A 16 0.88 4.58 2.45
C LYS A 16 0.72 4.99 0.98
N GLN A 17 -0.42 4.74 0.32
CA GLN A 17 -0.70 5.22 -1.04
C GLN A 17 -0.66 6.75 -1.15
N LYS A 18 -1.21 7.46 -0.16
CA LYS A 18 -1.13 8.94 -0.11
C LYS A 18 0.32 9.42 -0.04
N ILE A 19 1.16 8.75 0.76
CA ILE A 19 2.58 9.09 0.89
C ILE A 19 3.31 8.77 -0.41
N LEU A 20 3.09 7.59 -0.98
CA LEU A 20 3.68 7.18 -2.25
C LEU A 20 3.37 8.18 -3.35
N ARG A 21 2.11 8.61 -3.49
CA ARG A 21 1.71 9.64 -4.47
C ARG A 21 2.45 10.97 -4.28
N LYS A 22 2.74 11.36 -3.04
CA LYS A 22 3.55 12.58 -2.77
C LYS A 22 5.00 12.36 -3.17
N LEU A 23 5.58 11.21 -2.83
CA LEU A 23 6.96 10.86 -3.18
C LEU A 23 7.14 10.75 -4.70
N THR A 24 6.20 10.12 -5.41
CA THR A 24 6.23 10.04 -6.87
C THR A 24 6.16 11.41 -7.53
N LYS A 25 5.39 12.36 -6.96
CA LYS A 25 5.36 13.75 -7.46
C LYS A 25 6.66 14.51 -7.21
N LEU A 26 7.34 14.24 -6.09
CA LEU A 26 8.57 14.91 -5.70
C LEU A 26 9.80 14.39 -6.44
N TYR A 27 9.91 13.06 -6.56
CA TYR A 27 11.14 12.40 -7.00
C TYR A 27 11.00 11.66 -8.34
N GLY A 28 9.77 11.53 -8.86
CA GLY A 28 9.48 10.70 -10.02
C GLY A 28 9.25 9.23 -9.67
N PHE A 29 8.66 8.48 -10.60
CA PHE A 29 8.28 7.08 -10.40
C PHE A 29 9.50 6.14 -10.27
N THR A 30 10.58 6.45 -10.98
CA THR A 30 11.82 5.64 -11.02
C THR A 30 12.73 5.87 -9.82
N HIS A 31 12.39 6.77 -8.90
CA HIS A 31 13.24 7.05 -7.76
C HIS A 31 13.34 5.82 -6.83
N PRO A 32 14.54 5.40 -6.39
CA PRO A 32 14.72 4.20 -5.57
C PRO A 32 13.84 4.17 -4.32
N VAL A 33 13.63 5.33 -3.69
CA VAL A 33 12.73 5.48 -2.52
C VAL A 33 11.27 5.18 -2.87
N VAL A 34 10.79 5.61 -4.05
CA VAL A 34 9.42 5.36 -4.50
C VAL A 34 9.24 3.88 -4.83
N VAL A 35 10.25 3.24 -5.43
CA VAL A 35 10.26 1.81 -5.74
C VAL A 35 10.23 0.97 -4.46
N ALA A 36 11.14 1.23 -3.51
CA ALA A 36 11.19 0.52 -2.24
C ALA A 36 9.87 0.68 -1.45
N TYR A 37 9.32 1.90 -1.43
CA TYR A 37 8.05 2.15 -0.74
C TYR A 37 6.85 1.47 -1.41
N SER A 38 6.90 1.29 -2.73
CA SER A 38 5.90 0.52 -3.48
C SER A 38 6.00 -0.98 -3.16
N GLN A 39 7.22 -1.52 -3.10
CA GLN A 39 7.46 -2.92 -2.74
C GLN A 39 7.00 -3.25 -1.31
N GLU A 40 7.12 -2.34 -0.36
CA GLU A 40 6.55 -2.53 0.99
C GLU A 40 5.02 -2.55 1.01
N LEU A 41 4.37 -1.88 0.05
CA LEU A 41 2.91 -1.79 -0.04
C LEU A 41 2.30 -3.04 -0.66
N ASP A 42 2.99 -3.64 -1.62
CA ASP A 42 2.50 -4.71 -2.49
C ASP A 42 1.94 -5.92 -1.69
N PRO A 43 2.66 -6.46 -0.68
CA PRO A 43 2.16 -7.60 0.10
C PRO A 43 0.89 -7.27 0.89
N LEU A 44 0.73 -6.03 1.35
CA LEU A 44 -0.46 -5.60 2.09
C LEU A 44 -1.68 -5.56 1.17
N VAL A 45 -1.50 -5.09 -0.07
CA VAL A 45 -2.56 -5.06 -1.08
C VAL A 45 -2.97 -6.46 -1.49
N VAL A 46 -1.99 -7.33 -1.79
CA VAL A 46 -2.24 -8.74 -2.15
C VAL A 46 -3.03 -9.46 -1.05
N LEU A 47 -2.66 -9.22 0.21
CA LEU A 47 -3.30 -9.87 1.35
C LEU A 47 -4.75 -9.41 1.55
N VAL A 48 -5.05 -8.12 1.32
CA VAL A 48 -6.43 -7.62 1.32
C VAL A 48 -7.22 -8.13 0.11
N MET A 49 -6.61 -8.17 -1.09
CA MET A 49 -7.27 -8.69 -2.29
C MET A 49 -7.65 -10.16 -2.13
N ARG A 50 -6.72 -11.02 -1.69
CA ARG A 50 -6.99 -12.44 -1.44
C ARG A 50 -8.16 -12.65 -0.47
N TYR A 51 -8.24 -11.83 0.58
CA TYR A 51 -9.34 -11.89 1.53
C TYR A 51 -10.68 -11.47 0.91
N LEU A 52 -10.70 -10.42 0.08
CA LEU A 52 -11.92 -9.94 -0.58
C LEU A 52 -12.39 -10.85 -1.74
N SER A 53 -11.48 -11.66 -2.29
CA SER A 53 -11.78 -12.64 -3.33
C SER A 53 -12.19 -14.03 -2.81
N SER A 54 -12.20 -14.21 -1.49
CA SER A 54 -12.71 -15.43 -0.81
C SER A 54 -14.15 -15.23 -0.36
#